data_AF-A0AAF1KPH9-F1
#
_entry.id   AF-A0AAF1KPH9-F1
#
_cell.length_a   1.000
_cell.length_b   1.000
_cell.length_c   1.000
_cell.angle_alpha   90.00
_cell.angle_beta   90.00
_cell.angle_gamma   90.00
#
_symmetry.space_group_name_H-M   'P 1'
#
loop_
_entity.id
_entity.type
_entity.pdbx_description
1 polymer ?
#
loop_
_entity_poly.entity_id
_entity_poly.type
_entity_poly.pdbx_seq_one_letter_code
_entity_poly.pdbx_strand_id
1 'polypeptide(L)'
;MKRYFFHVRNGPIFFQDLEGSIVKDLEAAIDEAQRSVKEIVADSTASGKPIGGQQFEIVDEAGIVWAIIQFKAFIPHSGAEALEWI
;
A
#
# COMPACT_ATOMS: atom_id res chain seq x y z
N MET A 1 10.76 16.70 -11.63
CA MET A 1 10.07 16.29 -10.40
C MET A 1 8.57 16.46 -10.62
N LYS A 2 7.75 15.55 -10.10
CA LYS A 2 6.29 15.54 -10.19
C LYS A 2 5.71 15.17 -8.84
N ARG A 3 4.51 15.65 -8.55
CA ARG A 3 3.79 15.25 -7.34
C ARG A 3 2.91 14.05 -7.63
N TYR A 4 3.00 13.05 -6.76
CA TYR A 4 2.11 11.89 -6.76
C TYR A 4 1.45 11.76 -5.39
N PHE A 5 0.19 11.33 -5.39
CA PHE A 5 -0.61 11.13 -4.19
C PHE A 5 -0.81 9.63 -3.96
N PHE A 6 -0.80 9.22 -2.70
CA PHE A 6 -0.91 7.81 -2.30
C PHE A 6 -2.23 7.56 -1.57
N HIS A 7 -3.32 7.46 -2.32
CA HIS A 7 -4.65 7.32 -1.73
C HIS A 7 -4.91 5.89 -1.25
N VAL A 8 -5.50 5.71 -0.06
CA VAL A 8 -5.88 4.38 0.45
C VAL A 8 -7.33 4.10 0.12
N ARG A 9 -7.60 2.97 -0.54
CA ARG A 9 -8.95 2.44 -0.70
C ARG A 9 -9.12 1.19 0.17
N ASN A 10 -10.17 1.19 1.00
CA ASN A 10 -10.56 0.08 1.87
C ASN A 10 -12.04 -0.25 1.65
N GLY A 11 -12.34 -1.09 0.67
CA GLY A 11 -13.70 -1.37 0.24
C GLY A 11 -14.44 -0.08 -0.19
N PRO A 12 -15.57 0.28 0.45
CA PRO A 12 -16.32 1.50 0.13
C PRO A 12 -15.65 2.78 0.67
N ILE A 13 -14.66 2.65 1.56
CA ILE A 13 -14.02 3.80 2.19
C ILE A 13 -12.79 4.21 1.36
N PHE A 14 -12.68 5.50 1.09
CA PHE A 14 -11.58 6.09 0.34
C PHE A 14 -10.94 7.21 1.15
N PHE A 15 -9.64 7.11 1.38
CA PHE A 15 -8.84 8.10 2.09
C PHE A 15 -7.90 8.77 1.11
N GLN A 16 -8.12 10.06 0.90
CA GLN A 16 -7.25 10.87 0.06
C GLN A 16 -6.04 11.37 0.85
N ASP A 17 -4.89 11.15 0.25
CA ASP A 17 -3.66 11.84 0.59
C ASP A 17 -3.65 13.20 -0.13
N LEU A 18 -3.65 14.29 0.64
CA LEU A 18 -3.71 15.66 0.11
C LEU A 18 -2.33 16.30 -0.02
N GLU A 19 -1.32 15.75 0.66
CA GLU A 19 0.04 16.27 0.61
C GLU A 19 0.79 15.70 -0.59
N GLY A 20 0.66 14.39 -0.82
CA GLY A 20 1.44 13.69 -1.83
C GLY A 20 2.94 13.72 -1.53
N SER A 21 3.73 13.19 -2.45
CA SER A 21 5.18 13.29 -2.43
C SER A 21 5.74 13.77 -3.76
N ILE A 22 6.75 14.64 -3.68
CA ILE A 22 7.44 15.18 -4.85
C ILE A 22 8.61 14.26 -5.16
N VAL A 23 8.48 13.49 -6.22
CA VAL A 23 9.51 12.53 -6.65
C VAL A 23 9.95 12.82 -8.08
N LYS A 24 11.04 12.17 -8.51
CA LYS A 24 11.62 12.38 -9.83
C LYS A 24 10.72 11.87 -10.96
N ASP A 25 10.12 10.70 -10.79
CA ASP A 25 9.39 9.93 -11.79
C ASP A 25 8.44 8.92 -11.12
N LEU A 26 7.61 8.26 -11.94
CA LEU A 26 6.63 7.27 -11.47
C LEU A 26 7.28 6.08 -10.77
N GLU A 27 8.46 5.63 -11.22
CA GLU A 27 9.16 4.51 -10.58
C GLU A 27 9.56 4.85 -9.15
N ALA A 28 10.04 6.08 -8.91
CA ALA A 28 10.29 6.57 -7.56
C ALA A 28 9.01 6.67 -6.70
N ALA A 29 7.88 7.06 -7.29
CA ALA A 29 6.59 7.07 -6.59
C ALA A 29 6.16 5.66 -6.18
N ILE A 30 6.38 4.67 -7.06
CA ILE A 30 6.06 3.26 -6.77
C ILE A 30 6.95 2.74 -5.64
N ASP A 31 8.26 3.00 -5.69
CA ASP A 31 9.19 2.57 -4.63
C ASP A 31 8.80 3.16 -3.26
N GLU A 32 8.46 4.44 -3.23
CA GLU A 32 8.01 5.12 -2.01
C GLU A 32 6.69 4.53 -1.49
N ALA A 33 5.70 4.35 -2.36
CA ALA A 33 4.44 3.73 -2.00
C ALA A 33 4.66 2.30 -1.44
N GLN A 34 5.54 1.51 -2.05
CA GLN A 34 5.89 0.17 -1.56
C GLN A 34 6.54 0.20 -0.18
N ARG A 35 7.42 1.18 0.10
CA ARG A 35 8.00 1.38 1.43
C ARG A 35 6.90 1.68 2.45
N SER A 36 6.00 2.61 2.16
CA SER A 36 4.88 2.94 3.04
C SER A 36 3.92 1.76 3.26
N VAL A 37 3.59 0.96 2.24
CA VAL A 37 2.76 -0.26 2.42
C VAL A 37 3.42 -1.20 3.41
N LYS A 38 4.72 -1.46 3.27
CA LYS A 38 5.44 -2.39 4.16
C LYS A 38 5.37 -1.93 5.61
N GLU A 39 5.55 -0.64 5.86
CA GLU A 39 5.47 -0.06 7.21
C GLU A 39 4.06 -0.21 7.80
N ILE A 40 3.03 0.14 7.03
CA ILE A 40 1.62 0.00 7.47
C ILE A 40 1.25 -1.46 7.73
N VAL A 41 1.71 -2.37 6.86
CA VAL A 41 1.45 -3.80 7.01
C VAL A 41 2.15 -4.35 8.23
N ALA A 42 3.43 -4.03 8.43
CA ALA A 42 4.18 -4.45 9.61
C ALA A 42 3.54 -3.94 10.91
N ASP A 43 3.14 -2.67 10.97
CA ASP A 43 2.45 -2.09 12.13
C ASP A 43 1.11 -2.79 12.40
N SER A 44 0.31 -3.00 11.34
CA SER A 44 -1.00 -3.65 11.45
C SER A 44 -0.89 -5.11 11.90
N THR A 45 0.07 -5.85 11.34
CA THR A 45 0.38 -7.23 11.75
C THR A 45 0.85 -7.28 13.21
N ALA A 46 1.76 -6.39 13.62
CA ALA A 46 2.24 -6.33 15.00
C ALA A 46 1.14 -5.95 16.00
N SER A 47 0.20 -5.09 15.58
CA SER A 47 -0.94 -4.64 16.39
C SER A 47 -2.13 -5.60 16.37
N GLY A 48 -2.08 -6.69 15.61
CA GLY A 48 -3.20 -7.63 15.44
C GLY A 48 -4.41 -7.04 14.70
N LYS A 49 -4.22 -5.96 13.93
CA LYS A 49 -5.28 -5.34 13.13
C LYS A 49 -5.49 -6.13 11.83
N PRO A 50 -6.74 -6.38 11.41
CA PRO A 50 -7.00 -7.05 10.15
C PRO A 50 -6.52 -6.20 8.97
N ILE A 51 -5.73 -6.81 8.09
CA ILE A 51 -5.18 -6.21 6.87
C ILE A 51 -5.36 -7.16 5.69
N GLY A 52 -5.66 -6.64 4.50
CA GLY A 52 -5.77 -7.45 3.28
C GLY A 52 -6.75 -6.94 2.22
N GLY A 53 -7.75 -6.15 2.61
CA GLY A 53 -8.71 -5.52 1.67
C GLY A 53 -8.29 -4.13 1.19
N GLN A 54 -7.16 -3.62 1.65
CA GLN A 54 -6.68 -2.27 1.39
C GLN A 54 -5.76 -2.23 0.15
N GLN A 55 -5.83 -1.12 -0.58
CA GLN A 55 -4.92 -0.83 -1.69
C GLN A 55 -4.47 0.62 -1.65
N PHE A 56 -3.24 0.88 -2.10
CA PHE A 56 -2.81 2.22 -2.48
C PHE A 56 -3.07 2.47 -3.96
N GLU A 57 -3.58 3.66 -4.26
CA GLU A 57 -3.73 4.20 -5.60
C GLU A 57 -2.71 5.35 -5.75
N ILE A 58 -1.78 5.19 -6.68
CA ILE A 58 -0.78 6.21 -6.99
C ILE A 58 -1.37 7.11 -8.07
N VAL A 59 -1.62 8.37 -7.73
CA VAL A 59 -2.36 9.33 -8.55
C VAL A 59 -1.50 10.54 -8.83
N ASP A 60 -1.57 11.11 -10.04
CA ASP A 60 -0.89 12.38 -10.34
C ASP A 60 -1.78 13.61 -10.05
N GLU A 61 -1.25 14.81 -10.30
CA GLU A 61 -1.93 16.09 -10.14
C GLU A 61 -3.16 16.28 -11.05
N ALA A 62 -3.26 15.52 -12.14
CA ALA A 62 -4.42 15.51 -13.02
C ALA A 62 -5.50 14.51 -12.57
N GLY A 63 -5.26 13.76 -11.49
CA GLY A 63 -6.18 12.74 -10.98
C GLY A 63 -6.08 11.40 -11.72
N ILE A 64 -5.03 11.19 -12.52
CA ILE A 64 -4.84 9.93 -13.25
C ILE A 64 -4.21 8.90 -12.31
N VAL A 65 -4.84 7.73 -12.20
CA VAL A 65 -4.29 6.57 -11.48
C VAL A 65 -3.24 5.89 -12.36
N TRP A 66 -1.98 5.94 -11.94
CA TRP A 66 -0.86 5.34 -12.67
C TRP A 66 -0.56 3.91 -12.22
N ALA A 67 -0.81 3.61 -10.95
CA ALA A 67 -0.52 2.29 -10.39
C ALA A 67 -1.39 2.01 -9.16
N ILE A 68 -1.64 0.72 -8.91
CA ILE A 68 -2.38 0.23 -7.75
C ILE A 68 -1.55 -0.84 -7.04
N ILE A 69 -1.33 -0.67 -5.75
CA ILE A 69 -0.57 -1.59 -4.91
C ILE A 69 -1.50 -2.22 -3.88
N GLN A 70 -1.69 -3.53 -3.97
CA GLN A 70 -2.54 -4.29 -3.07
C GLN A 70 -1.78 -4.63 -1.77
N PHE A 71 -2.33 -4.30 -0.60
CA PHE A 71 -1.64 -4.53 0.68
C PHE A 71 -1.43 -6.02 0.92
N LYS A 72 -2.35 -6.88 0.45
CA LYS A 72 -2.23 -8.35 0.54
C LYS A 72 -0.93 -8.91 -0.05
N ALA A 73 -0.30 -8.22 -1.01
CA ALA A 73 0.96 -8.67 -1.60
C ALA A 73 2.16 -8.53 -0.65
N PHE A 74 2.00 -7.79 0.44
CA PHE A 74 3.05 -7.49 1.42
C PHE A 74 2.79 -8.12 2.78
N ILE A 75 1.65 -8.81 2.95
CA ILE A 75 1.37 -9.56 4.17
C ILE A 75 2.35 -10.72 4.20
N PRO A 76 3.19 -10.84 5.25
CA PRO A 76 4.04 -12.01 5.39
C PRO A 76 3.12 -13.23 5.51
N HIS A 77 3.37 -14.25 4.68
CA HIS A 77 2.79 -15.57 4.86
C HIS A 77 3.33 -16.09 6.21
N SER A 78 2.62 -15.81 7.29
CA SER A 78 2.96 -16.37 8.59
C SER A 78 2.83 -17.88 8.45
N GLY A 79 3.95 -18.59 8.63
CA GLY A 79 4.05 -20.03 8.47
C GLY A 79 3.19 -20.79 9.47
N ALA A 80 1.91 -20.92 9.15
CA ALA A 80 0.98 -21.88 9.76
C ALA A 80 0.72 -23.07 8.82
N GLU A 81 1.64 -23.36 7.89
CA GLU A 81 1.70 -24.63 7.14
C GLU A 81 2.62 -25.66 7.84
N ALA A 82 2.71 -25.61 9.18
CA ALA A 82 3.47 -26.57 9.99
C ALA A 82 2.56 -27.49 10.82
N LEU A 83 1.35 -27.80 10.33
CA LEU A 83 0.42 -28.77 10.94
C LEU A 83 -0.27 -29.68 9.91
N GLU A 84 0.42 -30.03 8.85
CA GLU A 84 0.26 -31.30 8.13
C GLU A 84 1.73 -31.64 7.86
N TRP A 85 2.38 -32.61 8.49
CA TRP A 85 2.26 -34.03 8.28
C TRP A 85 2.73 -34.73 9.57
N ILE A 86 1.82 -35.56 10.08
CA ILE A 86 1.94 -36.71 11.00
C ILE A 86 3.36 -37.31 11.07
#